data_AF-A0A4Q7DLE1-F1
#
_entry.id   AF-A0A4Q7DLE1-F1
#
_cell.length_a   1.000
_cell.length_b   1.000
_cell.length_c   1.000
_cell.angle_alpha   90.00
_cell.angle_beta   90.00
_cell.angle_gamma   90.00
#
_symmetry.space_group_name_H-M   'P 1'
#
loop_
_entity.id
_entity.type
_entity.pdbx_description
1 polymer ?
#
loop_
_entity_poly.entity_id
_entity_poly.type
_entity_poly.pdbx_seq_one_letter_code
_entity_poly.pdbx_strand_id
1 'polypeptide(L)' 'MAKKISKNDNEARKANVKVKEIGGKAVQPALYNGTRIGHGKGIVAVYSDTGLPVYGKDGRPVPYSNI' A
#
# COMPACT_ATOMS: atom_id res chain seq x y z
N MET A 1 25.26 -14.64 3.28
CA MET A 1 24.18 -15.02 2.33
C MET A 1 23.30 -13.80 2.13
N ALA A 2 23.47 -13.05 1.04
CA ALA A 2 22.73 -11.81 0.82
C ALA A 2 21.27 -12.15 0.45
N LYS A 3 20.33 -11.93 1.37
CA LYS A 3 18.89 -12.13 1.14
C LYS A 3 18.47 -11.20 0.01
N LYS A 4 18.05 -11.77 -1.12
CA LYS A 4 17.57 -11.05 -2.30
C LYS A 4 16.25 -10.39 -1.92
N ILE A 5 16.31 -9.19 -1.33
CA ILE A 5 15.13 -8.40 -0.97
C ILE A 5 14.44 -8.02 -2.27
N SER A 6 13.40 -8.75 -2.62
CA SER A 6 12.64 -8.48 -3.82
C SER A 6 11.86 -7.20 -3.59
N LYS A 7 11.68 -6.39 -4.64
CA LYS A 7 10.81 -5.20 -4.60
C LYS A 7 9.34 -5.57 -4.38
N ASN A 8 9.02 -6.78 -3.93
CA ASN A 8 7.68 -7.24 -3.61
C ASN A 8 7.60 -7.92 -2.21
N ASP A 9 8.68 -7.89 -1.42
CA ASP A 9 8.68 -8.39 -0.04
C ASP A 9 7.96 -7.42 0.89
N ASN A 10 6.94 -7.92 1.61
CA ASN A 10 6.10 -7.14 2.52
C ASN A 10 6.83 -6.78 3.82
N GLU A 11 7.65 -7.70 4.36
CA GLU A 11 8.37 -7.51 5.62
C GLU A 11 9.49 -6.47 5.51
N ALA A 12 10.28 -6.53 4.44
CA ALA A 12 11.36 -5.57 4.21
C ALA A 12 10.85 -4.14 3.97
N ARG A 13 9.60 -4.00 3.49
CA ARG A 13 8.97 -2.68 3.34
C ARG A 13 8.38 -2.15 4.64
N LYS A 14 7.70 -2.98 5.45
CA LYS A 14 7.14 -2.53 6.74
C LYS A 14 8.19 -1.87 7.65
N ALA A 15 9.46 -2.30 7.58
CA ALA A 15 10.55 -1.76 8.40
C ALA A 15 10.96 -0.30 8.10
N ASN A 16 10.63 0.26 6.92
CA ASN A 16 11.00 1.64 6.54
C ASN A 16 9.78 2.51 6.20
N VAL A 17 8.61 2.14 6.73
CA VAL A 17 7.36 2.81 6.40
C VAL A 17 7.06 3.85 7.45
N LYS A 18 7.29 5.11 7.06
CA LYS A 18 6.84 6.30 7.77
C LYS A 18 5.31 6.30 7.76
N VAL A 19 4.69 6.28 8.94
CA VAL A 19 3.23 6.32 9.11
C VAL A 19 2.71 7.57 8.40
N LYS A 20 1.83 7.39 7.42
CA LYS A 20 1.18 8.47 6.67
C LYS A 20 -0.27 8.56 7.11
N GLU A 21 -0.88 9.73 6.96
CA GLU A 21 -2.27 9.97 7.34
C GLU A 21 -3.01 10.61 6.15
N ILE A 22 -4.20 10.10 5.84
CA ILE A 22 -5.08 10.68 4.81
C ILE A 22 -6.41 11.04 5.48
N GLY A 23 -6.75 12.33 5.48
CA GLY A 23 -8.01 12.81 6.04
C GLY A 23 -8.18 12.50 7.54
N GLY A 24 -7.08 12.55 8.30
CA GLY A 24 -7.07 12.24 9.74
C GLY A 24 -7.10 10.75 10.08
N LYS A 25 -6.99 9.86 9.08
CA LYS A 25 -6.87 8.41 9.31
C LYS A 25 -5.47 7.92 8.98
N ALA A 26 -4.86 7.21 9.91
CA ALA A 26 -3.59 6.54 9.69
C ALA A 26 -3.71 5.51 8.56
N VAL A 27 -2.75 5.53 7.63
CA VAL A 27 -2.66 4.61 6.51
C VAL A 27 -1.35 3.83 6.57
N GLN A 28 -1.41 2.57 6.18
CA GLN A 28 -0.26 1.68 6.08
C GLN A 28 -0.17 1.08 4.67
N PRO A 29 1.02 0.69 4.22
CA PRO A 29 1.19 0.00 2.96
C PRO A 29 0.72 -1.44 3.10
N ALA A 30 -0.07 -1.89 2.14
CA ALA A 30 -0.41 -3.29 1.97
C ALA A 30 -0.20 -3.73 0.53
N LEU A 31 0.11 -5.01 0.38
CA LEU A 31 0.12 -5.66 -0.93
C LEU A 31 -1.32 -5.75 -1.43
N TYR A 32 -1.60 -5.05 -2.52
CA TYR A 32 -2.86 -5.11 -3.20
C TYR A 32 -2.70 -5.90 -4.49
N ASN A 33 -3.43 -7.01 -4.54
CA ASN A 33 -3.62 -7.77 -5.75
C ASN A 33 -4.82 -7.18 -6.48
N GLY A 34 -4.58 -6.50 -7.60
CA GLY A 34 -5.61 -5.88 -8.43
C GLY A 34 -6.75 -6.85 -8.70
N THR A 35 -7.91 -6.56 -8.11
CA THR A 35 -9.13 -7.37 -8.25
C THR A 35 -9.90 -7.00 -9.51
N ARG A 36 -9.59 -5.86 -10.14
CA ARG A 36 -10.24 -5.33 -11.34
C ARG A 36 -9.23 -5.12 -12.48
N ILE A 37 -9.71 -5.16 -13.72
CA ILE A 37 -8.88 -4.87 -14.91
C ILE A 37 -8.33 -3.44 -14.79
N GLY A 38 -7.01 -3.26 -14.96
CA GLY A 38 -6.32 -1.98 -14.82
C GLY A 38 -5.86 -1.61 -13.41
N HIS A 39 -6.13 -2.42 -12.38
CA HIS A 39 -5.72 -2.14 -10.99
C HIS A 39 -4.31 -2.60 -10.61
N GLY A 40 -3.58 -3.28 -11.51
CA GLY A 40 -2.20 -3.72 -11.30
C GLY A 40 -1.97 -4.58 -10.04
N LYS A 41 -0.75 -5.10 -9.86
CA LYS A 41 -0.31 -5.60 -8.56
C LYS A 41 0.67 -4.60 -7.98
N GLY A 42 0.50 -4.20 -6.73
CA GLY A 42 1.35 -3.17 -6.16
C GLY A 42 1.11 -2.92 -4.68
N ILE A 43 1.91 -2.01 -4.13
CA ILE A 43 1.73 -1.55 -2.76
C ILE A 43 0.80 -0.35 -2.79
N VAL A 44 -0.37 -0.52 -2.19
CA VAL A 44 -1.36 0.55 -2.03
C VAL A 44 -1.43 0.95 -0.57
N ALA A 45 -1.95 2.13 -0.31
CA ALA A 45 -2.35 2.47 1.03
C ALA A 45 -3.65 1.80 1.39
N VAL A 46 -3.68 1.27 2.61
CA VAL A 46 -4.87 0.82 3.30
C VAL A 46 -5.00 1.60 4.59
N TYR A 47 -6.22 1.89 5.01
CA TYR A 47 -6.45 2.49 6.32
C TYR A 47 -6.05 1.50 7.41
N SER A 48 -5.26 1.98 8.37
CA SER A 48 -4.77 1.12 9.46
C SER A 48 -5.88 0.66 10.40
N ASP A 49 -6.97 1.42 10.46
CA ASP A 49 -8.15 1.16 11.28
C ASP A 49 -9.03 0.04 10.70
N THR A 50 -9.27 0.04 9.39
CA THR A 50 -10.21 -0.88 8.74
C THR A 50 -9.55 -1.94 7.87
N GLY A 51 -8.26 -1.78 7.53
CA GLY A 51 -7.57 -2.61 6.55
C GLY A 51 -8.04 -2.41 5.11
N LEU A 52 -8.98 -1.48 4.86
CA LEU A 52 -9.55 -1.22 3.54
C LEU A 52 -8.60 -0.37 2.69
N PRO A 53 -8.51 -0.60 1.36
CA PRO A 53 -7.73 0.25 0.48
C PRO A 53 -8.24 1.67 0.49
N VAL A 54 -7.30 2.63 0.46
CA VAL A 54 -7.62 4.02 0.19
C VAL A 54 -7.90 4.14 -1.30
N TYR A 55 -9.12 4.51 -1.67
CA TYR A 55 -9.48 4.75 -3.07
C TYR A 55 -9.36 6.24 -3.40
N GLY A 56 -8.70 6.54 -4.52
CA GLY A 56 -8.67 7.89 -5.07
C GLY A 56 -9.97 8.25 -5.77
N LYS A 57 -10.08 9.51 -6.23
CA LYS A 57 -11.25 10.00 -6.99
C LYS A 57 -11.58 9.16 -8.23
N ASP A 58 -10.59 8.51 -8.83
CA ASP A 58 -10.75 7.63 -10.00
C ASP A 58 -11.32 6.24 -9.67
N GLY A 59 -11.61 5.95 -8.39
CA GLY A 59 -12.06 4.63 -7.94
C GLY A 59 -10.94 3.57 -7.92
N ARG A 60 -9.69 3.97 -8.15
CA ARG A 60 -8.50 3.13 -8.05
C ARG A 60 -7.83 3.26 -6.68
N PRO A 61 -7.25 2.19 -6.13
CA PRO A 61 -6.52 2.27 -4.88
C PRO A 61 -5.27 3.12 -5.04
N VAL A 62 -5.04 4.01 -4.07
CA VAL A 62 -3.93 4.97 -4.09
C VAL A 62 -2.63 4.23 -3.76
N PRO A 63 -1.59 4.31 -4.61
CA PRO A 63 -0.31 3.72 -4.30
C PRO A 63 0.32 4.40 -3.09
N TYR A 64 0.87 3.61 -2.15
CA TYR A 64 1.44 4.15 -0.89
C TYR A 64 2.58 5.17 -1.11
N SER A 65 3.25 5.05 -2.26
CA SER A 65 4.31 5.96 -2.68
C SER A 65 3.81 7.37 -3.04
N ASN A 66 2.51 7.53 -3.32
CA ASN A 66 1.92 8.76 -3.85
C ASN A 66 1.04 9.50 -2.83
N ILE A 67 1.35 9.29 -1.55
CA ILE A 67 0.73 9.87 -0.36
C ILE A 67 1.81 10.65 0.36
#